data_AF-A0A813CGQ9-F1
#
_entry.id   AF-A0A813CGQ9-F1
#
_cell.length_a   1.000
_cell.length_b   1.000
_cell.length_c   1.000
_cell.angle_alpha   90.00
_cell.angle_beta   90.00
_cell.angle_gamma   90.00
#
_symmetry.space_group_name_H-M   'P 1'
#
loop_
_entity.id
_entity.type
_entity.pdbx_description
1 polymer ?
#
loop_
_entity_poly.entity_id
_entity_poly.type
_entity_poly.pdbx_seq_one_letter_code
_entity_poly.pdbx_strand_id
1 'polypeptide(L)'
;MQQQKPGAQIMCAVRSSAIVLPKEPEKPVIMAGMGTGLAPWRAVTQERVMQARQGLKVGKCMLFFGARYKQEWLYREEFESYEKEGVLQMHTAFSREQARKIYVQHRIVE
;
A
#
# COMPACT_ATOMS: atom_id res chain seq x y z
N MET A 1 -3.14 -1.34 -26.59
CA MET A 1 -2.02 -2.06 -25.94
C MET A 1 -2.20 -3.54 -26.25
N GLN A 2 -1.15 -4.23 -26.71
CA GLN A 2 -1.20 -5.67 -26.98
C GLN A 2 -1.23 -6.40 -25.63
N GLN A 3 -2.31 -7.13 -25.35
CA GLN A 3 -2.41 -7.90 -24.10
C GLN A 3 -1.51 -9.12 -24.20
N GLN A 4 -0.60 -9.27 -23.23
CA GLN A 4 0.21 -10.47 -23.10
C GLN A 4 -0.65 -11.61 -22.55
N LYS A 5 -0.40 -12.84 -22.99
CA LYS A 5 -1.08 -14.04 -22.50
C LYS A 5 -0.20 -14.78 -21.48
N PRO A 6 -0.76 -15.54 -20.53
CA PRO A 6 0.01 -16.46 -19.71
C PRO A 6 0.92 -17.35 -20.57
N GLY A 7 2.19 -17.49 -20.18
CA GLY A 7 3.23 -18.20 -20.95
C GLY A 7 4.01 -17.33 -21.94
N ALA A 8 3.62 -16.07 -22.19
CA ALA A 8 4.42 -15.14 -22.98
C ALA A 8 5.74 -14.82 -22.28
N GLN A 9 6.84 -14.85 -23.02
CA GLN A 9 8.14 -14.40 -22.52
C GLN A 9 8.19 -12.87 -22.48
N ILE A 10 8.66 -12.32 -21.37
CA ILE A 10 8.88 -10.89 -21.20
C ILE A 10 10.36 -10.64 -20.91
N MET A 11 10.93 -9.65 -21.58
CA MET A 11 12.27 -9.17 -21.24
C MET A 11 12.15 -8.16 -20.12
N CYS A 12 12.74 -8.46 -18.96
CA CYS A 12 12.78 -7.54 -17.83
C CYS A 12 14.15 -7.62 -17.14
N ALA A 13 14.48 -6.58 -16.38
CA ALA A 13 15.67 -6.55 -15.55
C ALA A 13 15.31 -5.92 -14.20
N VAL A 14 15.89 -6.45 -13.12
CA VAL A 14 15.73 -5.89 -11.78
C VAL A 14 16.66 -4.68 -11.64
N ARG A 15 16.15 -3.62 -11.00
CA ARG A 15 16.91 -2.43 -10.62
C ARG A 15 16.74 -2.21 -9.12
N SER A 16 17.79 -1.68 -8.49
CA SER A 16 17.74 -1.38 -7.06
C SER A 16 16.65 -0.35 -6.76
N SER A 17 15.91 -0.61 -5.68
CA SER A 17 14.84 0.27 -5.21
C SER A 17 15.40 1.58 -4.67
N ALA A 18 14.73 2.69 -4.95
CA ALA A 18 14.95 3.96 -4.24
C ALA A 18 14.25 3.98 -2.86
N ILE A 19 13.30 3.07 -2.64
CA ILE A 19 12.60 2.89 -1.36
C ILE A 19 13.44 1.95 -0.52
N VAL A 20 13.96 2.49 0.58
CA VAL A 20 14.75 1.75 1.57
C VAL A 20 13.96 1.75 2.88
N LEU A 21 13.65 0.56 3.40
CA LEU A 21 12.99 0.41 4.68
C LEU A 21 14.01 0.47 5.82
N PRO A 22 13.59 0.84 7.04
CA PRO A 22 14.41 0.66 8.22
C PRO A 22 14.83 -0.81 8.36
N LYS A 23 16.08 -1.05 8.76
CA LYS A 23 16.60 -2.41 8.98
C LYS A 23 15.83 -3.16 10.06
N GLU A 24 15.42 -2.45 11.11
CA GLU A 24 14.69 -3.02 12.23
C GLU A 24 13.18 -3.08 11.91
N PRO A 25 12.55 -4.27 11.97
CA PRO A 25 11.13 -4.42 11.71
C PRO A 25 10.23 -3.62 12.66
N GLU A 26 10.70 -3.33 13.88
CA GLU A 26 9.95 -2.60 14.90
C GLU A 26 9.79 -1.11 14.60
N LYS A 27 10.58 -0.56 13.67
CA LYS A 27 10.49 0.86 13.32
C LYS A 27 9.22 1.12 12.50
N PRO A 28 8.41 2.13 12.87
CA PRO A 28 7.18 2.45 12.17
C PRO A 28 7.45 2.97 10.76
N VAL A 29 6.50 2.76 9.86
CA VAL A 29 6.54 3.28 8.49
C VAL A 29 5.25 4.01 8.16
N ILE A 30 5.38 5.18 7.52
CA ILE A 30 4.27 5.96 6.98
C ILE A 30 4.42 5.97 5.46
N MET A 31 3.38 5.53 4.78
CA MET A 31 3.35 5.39 3.32
C MET A 31 2.19 6.20 2.76
N ALA A 32 2.39 6.82 1.60
CA ALA A 32 1.32 7.52 0.89
C ALA A 32 1.33 7.11 -0.59
N GLY A 33 0.21 6.57 -1.07
CA GLY A 33 0.05 6.08 -2.44
C GLY A 33 -1.29 6.48 -3.02
N MET A 34 -1.27 7.06 -4.22
CA MET A 34 -2.49 7.41 -4.97
C MET A 34 -2.63 6.54 -6.21
N GLY A 35 -3.78 5.90 -6.40
CA GLY A 35 -4.03 4.98 -7.51
C GLY A 35 -2.90 3.94 -7.67
N THR A 36 -2.27 3.89 -8.84
CA THR A 36 -1.17 2.97 -9.15
C THR A 36 0.12 3.23 -8.35
N GLY A 37 0.28 4.42 -7.76
CA GLY A 37 1.38 4.74 -6.84
C GLY A 37 1.39 3.88 -5.56
N LEU A 38 0.38 3.03 -5.38
CA LEU A 38 0.27 2.01 -4.35
C LEU A 38 1.21 0.81 -4.54
N ALA A 39 1.68 0.56 -5.78
CA ALA A 39 2.45 -0.64 -6.13
C ALA A 39 3.64 -0.95 -5.20
N PRO A 40 4.56 0.00 -4.90
CA PRO A 40 5.65 -0.29 -3.97
C PRO A 40 5.17 -0.51 -2.54
N TRP A 41 4.14 0.22 -2.09
CA TRP A 41 3.62 0.12 -0.74
C TRP A 41 2.88 -1.20 -0.49
N ARG A 42 2.31 -1.80 -1.54
CA ARG A 42 1.80 -3.18 -1.49
C ARG A 42 2.93 -4.16 -1.15
N ALA A 43 4.07 -4.06 -1.83
CA ALA A 43 5.22 -4.92 -1.57
C ALA A 43 5.78 -4.73 -0.15
N VAL A 44 5.95 -3.47 0.29
CA VAL A 44 6.38 -3.14 1.66
C VAL A 44 5.41 -3.71 2.71
N THR A 45 4.10 -3.56 2.49
CA THR A 45 3.09 -4.07 3.43
C THR A 45 3.12 -5.60 3.49
N GLN A 46 3.25 -6.28 2.35
CA GLN A 46 3.39 -7.73 2.31
C GLN A 46 4.63 -8.21 3.07
N GLU A 47 5.77 -7.54 2.93
CA GLU A 47 6.98 -7.85 3.70
C GLU A 47 6.73 -7.74 5.21
N ARG A 48 6.06 -6.67 5.66
CA ARG A 48 5.72 -6.44 7.07
C ARG A 48 4.75 -7.50 7.60
N VAL A 49 3.75 -7.87 6.83
CA VAL A 49 2.80 -8.95 7.17
C VAL A 49 3.52 -10.29 7.27
N MET A 50 4.44 -10.59 6.35
CA MET A 50 5.24 -11.82 6.41
C MET A 50 6.11 -11.86 7.67
N GLN A 51 6.78 -10.76 8.02
CA GLN A 51 7.57 -10.64 9.24
C GLN A 51 6.70 -10.87 10.49
N ALA A 52 5.52 -10.24 10.57
CA ALA A 52 4.59 -10.41 11.68
C ALA A 52 4.11 -11.87 11.81
N ARG A 53 3.76 -12.51 10.69
CA ARG A 53 3.34 -13.93 10.65
C ARG A 53 4.45 -14.90 11.04
N GLN A 54 5.72 -14.51 10.89
CA GLN A 54 6.88 -15.26 11.38
C GLN A 54 7.13 -15.04 12.88
N GLY A 55 6.29 -14.26 13.57
CA GLY A 55 6.44 -13.96 15.00
C GLY A 55 7.40 -12.81 15.30
N LEU A 56 7.89 -12.08 14.29
CA LEU A 56 8.69 -10.88 14.51
C LEU A 56 7.79 -9.75 15.00
N LYS A 57 8.32 -8.92 15.91
CA LYS A 57 7.66 -7.67 16.28
C LYS A 57 7.77 -6.69 15.12
N VAL A 58 6.64 -6.16 14.68
CA VAL A 58 6.57 -5.22 13.56
C VAL A 58 6.02 -3.89 14.06
N GLY A 59 6.70 -2.82 13.68
CA GLY A 59 6.29 -1.46 13.97
C GLY A 59 5.01 -1.08 13.25
N LYS A 60 4.40 0.01 13.71
CA LYS A 60 3.17 0.53 13.11
C LYS A 60 3.36 0.80 11.61
N CYS A 61 2.55 0.18 10.77
CA CYS A 61 2.54 0.44 9.32
C CYS A 61 1.28 1.24 8.96
N MET A 62 1.46 2.51 8.60
CA MET A 62 0.36 3.41 8.20
C MET A 62 0.40 3.64 6.69
N LEU A 63 -0.74 3.46 6.02
CA LEU A 63 -0.87 3.65 4.58
C LEU A 63 -2.01 4.62 4.25
N PHE A 64 -1.64 5.77 3.71
CA PHE A 64 -2.54 6.78 3.20
C PHE A 64 -2.82 6.51 1.71
N PHE A 65 -4.05 6.08 1.41
CA PHE A 65 -4.48 5.76 0.05
C PHE A 65 -5.42 6.83 -0.52
N GLY A 66 -5.13 7.30 -1.73
CA GLY A 66 -5.94 8.28 -2.45
C GLY A 66 -6.52 7.75 -3.76
N ALA A 67 -7.81 7.95 -3.99
CA ALA A 67 -8.47 7.69 -5.27
C ALA A 67 -9.60 8.69 -5.56
N ARG A 68 -10.25 8.55 -6.72
CA ARG A 68 -11.45 9.36 -7.05
C ARG A 68 -12.68 8.78 -6.34
N TYR A 69 -12.99 7.52 -6.63
CA TYR A 69 -14.13 6.79 -6.03
C TYR A 69 -13.65 5.57 -5.22
N LYS A 70 -14.48 5.07 -4.31
CA LYS A 70 -14.20 3.89 -3.48
C LYS A 70 -14.02 2.62 -4.31
N GLN A 71 -14.69 2.52 -5.45
CA GLN A 71 -14.52 1.42 -6.41
C GLN A 71 -13.12 1.36 -7.04
N GLU A 72 -12.35 2.45 -6.99
CA GLU A 72 -10.95 2.48 -7.44
C GLU A 72 -9.96 2.11 -6.34
N TRP A 73 -10.44 1.60 -5.21
CA TRP A 73 -9.60 1.11 -4.13
C TRP A 73 -8.96 -0.24 -4.51
N LEU A 74 -7.82 -0.13 -5.19
CA LEU A 74 -6.99 -1.26 -5.57
C LEU A 74 -6.59 -2.07 -4.33
N TYR A 75 -6.71 -3.40 -4.44
CA TYR A 75 -6.31 -4.36 -3.39
C TYR A 75 -7.04 -4.20 -2.06
N ARG A 76 -8.27 -3.66 -2.08
CA ARG A 76 -9.08 -3.41 -0.87
C ARG A 76 -9.17 -4.62 0.06
N GLU A 77 -9.57 -5.79 -0.45
CA GLU A 77 -9.77 -6.99 0.36
C GLU A 77 -8.47 -7.47 1.03
N GLU A 78 -7.35 -7.37 0.31
CA GLU A 78 -6.02 -7.73 0.82
C GLU A 78 -5.63 -6.81 1.99
N PHE A 79 -5.80 -5.50 1.85
CA PHE A 79 -5.48 -4.55 2.93
C PHE A 79 -6.44 -4.61 4.10
N GLU A 80 -7.75 -4.81 3.86
CA GLU A 80 -8.72 -5.02 4.95
C GLU A 80 -8.37 -6.29 5.76
N SER A 81 -7.78 -7.32 5.13
CA SER A 81 -7.23 -8.48 5.85
C SER A 81 -6.05 -8.09 6.73
N TYR A 82 -5.11 -7.29 6.23
CA TYR A 82 -3.94 -6.87 7.00
C TYR A 82 -4.28 -5.92 8.16
N GLU A 83 -5.33 -5.11 8.03
CA GLU A 83 -5.87 -4.34 9.15
C GLU A 83 -6.46 -5.24 10.24
N LYS A 84 -7.19 -6.31 9.86
CA LYS A 84 -7.71 -7.30 10.82
C LYS A 84 -6.60 -8.08 11.52
N GLU A 85 -5.49 -8.33 10.83
CA GLU A 85 -4.28 -8.92 11.42
C GLU A 85 -3.51 -7.93 12.32
N GLY A 86 -3.92 -6.66 12.37
CA GLY A 86 -3.29 -5.61 13.19
C GLY A 86 -1.94 -5.12 12.68
N VAL A 87 -1.55 -5.49 11.45
CA VAL A 87 -0.25 -5.11 10.87
C VAL A 87 -0.33 -3.76 10.16
N LEU A 88 -1.48 -3.46 9.55
CA LEU A 88 -1.69 -2.27 8.74
C LEU A 88 -2.73 -1.34 9.40
N GLN A 89 -2.54 -0.03 9.25
CA GLN A 89 -3.56 0.98 9.48
C GLN A 89 -3.81 1.75 8.19
N MET A 90 -5.01 1.62 7.62
CA MET A 90 -5.38 2.32 6.40
C MET A 90 -6.00 3.68 6.68
N HIS A 91 -5.61 4.66 5.88
CA HIS A 91 -6.24 5.98 5.83
C HIS A 91 -6.65 6.26 4.39
N THR A 92 -7.95 6.22 4.09
CA THR A 92 -8.43 6.39 2.71
C THR A 92 -9.00 7.79 2.46
N ALA A 93 -8.70 8.32 1.27
CA ALA A 93 -9.19 9.60 0.78
C ALA A 93 -9.79 9.43 -0.62
N PHE A 94 -11.11 9.61 -0.71
CA PHE A 94 -11.84 9.57 -1.97
C PHE A 94 -12.29 10.97 -2.37
N SER A 95 -11.76 11.46 -3.49
CA SER A 95 -11.93 12.85 -3.90
C SER A 95 -13.26 13.15 -4.59
N ARG A 96 -14.06 12.12 -4.94
CA ARG A 96 -15.33 12.25 -5.68
C ARG A 96 -16.52 11.50 -5.04
N GLU A 97 -16.36 10.94 -3.84
CA GLU A 97 -17.45 10.29 -3.08
C GLU A 97 -18.41 11.32 -2.44
N GLN A 98 -17.97 12.58 -2.30
CA GLN A 98 -18.74 13.66 -1.69
C GLN A 98 -18.44 15.01 -2.35
N ALA A 99 -19.25 16.03 -2.06
CA ALA A 99 -19.13 17.37 -2.67
C ALA A 99 -17.78 18.05 -2.37
N ARG A 100 -17.26 17.90 -1.15
CA ARG A 100 -15.95 18.43 -0.76
C ARG A 100 -14.86 17.41 -1.09
N LYS A 101 -13.86 17.83 -1.87
CA LYS A 101 -12.71 16.96 -2.22
C LYS A 101 -11.88 16.64 -0.98
N ILE A 102 -11.74 15.34 -0.68
CA ILE A 102 -10.84 14.82 0.34
C ILE A 102 -9.64 14.20 -0.38
N TYR A 103 -8.45 14.46 0.15
CA TYR A 103 -7.16 14.04 -0.41
C TYR A 103 -6.30 13.50 0.73
N VAL A 104 -5.23 12.78 0.42
CA VAL A 104 -4.36 12.15 1.42
C VAL A 104 -3.77 13.15 2.41
N GLN A 105 -3.41 14.36 1.97
CA GLN A 105 -2.90 15.41 2.85
C GLN A 105 -3.94 15.90 3.87
N HIS A 106 -5.24 15.80 3.56
CA HIS A 106 -6.28 16.11 4.54
C HIS A 106 -6.29 15.04 5.65
N ARG A 107 -6.11 13.77 5.28
CA ARG A 107 -6.06 12.64 6.24
C ARG A 107 -4.81 12.62 7.11
N ILE A 108 -3.70 13.19 6.64
CA ILE A 108 -2.44 13.26 7.41
C ILE A 108 -2.53 14.27 8.56
N VAL A 109 -3.38 15.29 8.42
CA VAL A 109 -3.54 16.38 9.40
C VAL A 109 -4.65 16.10 10.43
N GLU A 110 -5.50 15.09 10.17
CA GLU A 110 -6.54 14.59 11.09
C GLU A 110 -5.94 13.82 12.27
#